data_AF-A0A7D4UF06-F1
#
_entry.id   AF-A0A7D4UF06-F1
#
_cell.length_a   1.000
_cell.length_b   1.000
_cell.length_c   1.000
_cell.angle_alpha   90.00
_cell.angle_beta   90.00
_cell.angle_gamma   90.00
#
_symmetry.space_group_name_H-M   'P 1'
#
loop_
_entity.id
_entity.type
_entity.pdbx_description
1 polymer ?
#
loop_
_entity_poly.entity_id
_entity_poly.type
_entity_poly.pdbx_seq_one_letter_code
_entity_poly.pdbx_strand_id
1 'polypeptide(L)'
;MEHITKLCADSLRAFCLNKFGIQLKSSHAHELVAAYFGYSSRAALLADTKCSIGNLRHAEFIVLTPTAPIRERRSKLNGLPQDLPEDLAEGVYLPLYDEKLILHTIWPTLEELGKALADQHLKSKPAYFSDQKIQKHGVKLEFENDLVAIVVFREYVSPYLTLASGKNVLRGVVDVYNIKRIAGYIGYVKTDHYSTEADTLEAAIVKMRDIHHQIITSPQAINAMKAHEEAEISFSAWLAKQKNRDTPLGDLAIKRGFADKSEGWPIYSSLKEYQAFLTSNHPPRGSMATLERAWKSYQSYLRKKQSPSSNKQVKKSVPKKDDARTVVSVKKAIPLSYDKRSIEKFSPGDAAWISWDGKKAIPVSVLEVDESHYSVKVESPRKMAGNTHSLFLDEVRSSPELACENLVTR
;
A
#
# COMPACT_ATOMS: atom_id res chain seq x y z
N MET A 1 -28.17 -11.20 -15.91
CA MET A 1 -27.50 -10.22 -15.03
C MET A 1 -27.91 -10.41 -13.58
N GLU A 2 -29.22 -10.39 -13.26
CA GLU A 2 -29.75 -10.49 -11.89
C GLU A 2 -29.38 -11.77 -11.14
N HIS A 3 -29.14 -12.88 -11.85
CA HIS A 3 -28.79 -14.15 -11.22
C HIS A 3 -27.42 -14.10 -10.51
N ILE A 4 -26.38 -13.59 -11.17
CA ILE A 4 -25.01 -13.55 -10.62
C ILE A 4 -24.95 -12.62 -9.40
N THR A 5 -25.54 -11.44 -9.51
CA THR A 5 -25.51 -10.44 -8.44
C THR A 5 -26.31 -10.88 -7.21
N LYS A 6 -27.40 -11.62 -7.42
CA LYS A 6 -28.16 -12.26 -6.35
C LYS A 6 -27.37 -13.38 -5.70
N LEU A 7 -26.79 -14.30 -6.48
CA LEU A 7 -25.95 -15.37 -5.95
C LEU A 7 -24.80 -14.84 -5.07
N CYS A 8 -24.06 -13.86 -5.55
CA CYS A 8 -22.99 -13.22 -4.78
C CYS A 8 -23.49 -12.52 -3.51
N ALA A 9 -24.66 -11.88 -3.56
CA ALA A 9 -25.23 -11.20 -2.39
C ALA A 9 -25.73 -12.19 -1.33
N ASP A 10 -26.38 -13.28 -1.76
CA ASP A 10 -26.84 -14.34 -0.87
C ASP A 10 -25.67 -15.09 -0.24
N SER A 11 -24.61 -15.36 -1.03
CA SER A 11 -23.36 -15.94 -0.52
C SER A 11 -22.67 -15.03 0.48
N LEU A 12 -22.55 -13.73 0.19
CA LEU A 12 -21.96 -12.76 1.12
C LEU A 12 -22.74 -12.73 2.46
N ARG A 13 -24.07 -12.75 2.41
CA ARG A 13 -24.90 -12.81 3.62
C ARG A 13 -24.65 -14.08 4.42
N ALA A 14 -24.64 -15.24 3.76
CA ALA A 14 -24.38 -16.53 4.40
C ALA A 14 -22.97 -16.56 5.01
N PHE A 15 -21.97 -16.08 4.28
CA PHE A 15 -20.59 -15.95 4.74
C PHE A 15 -20.49 -15.08 5.98
N CYS A 16 -21.12 -13.89 5.98
CA CYS A 16 -21.09 -13.00 7.14
C CYS A 16 -21.77 -13.62 8.37
N LEU A 17 -22.89 -14.30 8.17
CA LEU A 17 -23.62 -14.97 9.25
C LEU A 17 -22.79 -16.13 9.83
N ASN A 18 -22.26 -16.99 8.97
CA ASN A 18 -21.57 -18.21 9.40
C ASN A 18 -20.19 -17.93 9.99
N LYS A 19 -19.44 -16.99 9.41
CA LYS A 19 -18.04 -16.72 9.80
C LYS A 19 -17.93 -15.70 10.94
N PHE A 20 -18.86 -14.75 11.01
CA PHE A 20 -18.78 -13.64 11.97
C PHE A 20 -20.01 -13.51 12.87
N GLY A 21 -21.08 -14.28 12.65
CA GLY A 21 -22.34 -14.11 13.39
C GLY A 21 -23.11 -12.85 13.02
N ILE A 22 -22.77 -12.20 11.89
CA ILE A 22 -23.33 -10.89 11.50
C ILE A 22 -24.41 -11.08 10.45
N GLN A 23 -25.64 -10.66 10.78
CA GLN A 23 -26.76 -10.68 9.84
C GLN A 23 -26.73 -9.43 8.93
N LEU A 24 -26.23 -9.59 7.71
CA LEU A 24 -26.17 -8.51 6.73
C LEU A 24 -27.52 -8.32 6.02
N LYS A 25 -28.04 -7.09 5.91
CA LYS A 25 -29.27 -6.80 5.14
C LYS A 25 -29.07 -7.05 3.64
N SER A 26 -30.14 -7.44 2.93
CA SER A 26 -30.05 -7.79 1.50
C SER A 26 -29.65 -6.60 0.66
N SER A 27 -30.22 -5.43 0.95
CA SER A 27 -29.84 -4.17 0.31
C SER A 27 -28.34 -3.87 0.47
N HIS A 28 -27.78 -4.00 1.68
CA HIS A 28 -26.35 -3.81 1.91
C HIS A 28 -25.49 -4.83 1.17
N ALA A 29 -25.89 -6.10 1.16
CA ALA A 29 -25.17 -7.14 0.45
C ALA A 29 -25.06 -6.84 -1.06
N HIS A 30 -26.15 -6.43 -1.70
CA HIS A 30 -26.12 -6.05 -3.11
C HIS A 30 -25.26 -4.81 -3.38
N GLU A 31 -25.27 -3.83 -2.48
CA GLU A 31 -24.41 -2.64 -2.60
C GLU A 31 -22.93 -2.96 -2.46
N LEU A 32 -22.58 -3.87 -1.54
CA LEU A 32 -21.21 -4.35 -1.38
C LEU A 32 -20.77 -5.16 -2.60
N VAL A 33 -21.60 -6.10 -3.08
CA VAL A 33 -21.31 -6.86 -4.31
C VAL A 33 -21.06 -5.93 -5.50
N ALA A 34 -21.87 -4.89 -5.66
CA ALA A 34 -21.65 -3.88 -6.70
C ALA A 34 -20.28 -3.20 -6.57
N ALA A 35 -19.87 -2.85 -5.35
CA ALA A 35 -18.56 -2.27 -5.08
C ALA A 35 -17.41 -3.23 -5.41
N TYR A 36 -17.54 -4.51 -5.06
CA TYR A 36 -16.55 -5.54 -5.40
C TYR A 36 -16.46 -5.76 -6.92
N PHE A 37 -17.54 -5.53 -7.66
CA PHE A 37 -17.53 -5.51 -9.13
C PHE A 37 -17.11 -4.16 -9.74
N GLY A 38 -16.65 -3.21 -8.91
CA GLY A 38 -16.10 -1.91 -9.29
C GLY A 38 -17.14 -0.81 -9.57
N TYR A 39 -18.40 -1.03 -9.21
CA TYR A 39 -19.46 -0.05 -9.38
C TYR A 39 -19.64 0.82 -8.13
N SER A 40 -20.04 2.07 -8.36
CA SER A 40 -20.33 3.03 -7.28
C SER A 40 -21.62 2.72 -6.50
N SER A 41 -22.52 1.93 -7.09
CA SER A 41 -23.79 1.49 -6.48
C SER A 41 -24.38 0.27 -7.21
N ARG A 42 -25.35 -0.38 -6.57
CA ARG A 42 -26.17 -1.42 -7.23
C ARG A 42 -26.88 -0.90 -8.47
N ALA A 43 -27.42 0.32 -8.42
CA ALA A 43 -28.11 0.92 -9.56
C ALA A 43 -27.17 1.12 -10.76
N ALA A 44 -25.94 1.58 -10.51
CA ALA A 44 -24.92 1.72 -11.56
C ALA A 44 -24.55 0.36 -12.18
N LEU A 45 -24.44 -0.69 -11.36
CA LEU A 45 -24.22 -2.05 -11.85
C LEU A 45 -25.35 -2.51 -12.77
N LEU A 46 -26.61 -2.28 -12.39
CA LEU A 46 -27.76 -2.71 -13.17
C LEU A 46 -27.95 -1.89 -14.45
N ALA A 47 -27.50 -0.63 -14.44
CA ALA A 47 -27.54 0.25 -15.60
C ALA A 47 -26.46 -0.06 -16.65
N ASP A 48 -25.41 -0.82 -16.31
CA ASP A 48 -24.36 -1.20 -17.27
C ASP A 48 -24.83 -2.34 -18.18
N THR A 49 -25.46 -1.94 -19.29
CA THR A 49 -25.88 -2.85 -20.34
C THR A 49 -24.74 -3.24 -21.28
N LYS A 50 -23.67 -2.43 -21.35
CA LYS A 50 -22.58 -2.59 -22.31
C LYS A 50 -21.60 -3.67 -21.87
N CYS A 51 -21.18 -3.62 -20.61
CA CYS A 51 -20.26 -4.55 -19.98
C CYS A 51 -20.96 -5.26 -18.83
N SER A 52 -22.14 -5.80 -19.11
CA SER A 52 -22.95 -6.53 -18.12
C SER A 52 -22.14 -7.63 -17.44
N ILE A 53 -22.24 -7.74 -16.10
CA ILE A 53 -21.58 -8.80 -15.33
C ILE A 53 -22.02 -10.22 -15.77
N GLY A 54 -23.15 -10.33 -16.47
CA GLY A 54 -23.59 -11.59 -17.10
C GLY A 54 -22.58 -12.16 -18.10
N ASN A 55 -21.71 -11.33 -18.67
CA ASN A 55 -20.71 -11.72 -19.66
C ASN A 55 -19.44 -12.32 -19.05
N LEU A 56 -19.40 -12.57 -17.73
CA LEU A 56 -18.18 -13.02 -17.04
C LEU A 56 -17.59 -14.31 -17.64
N ARG A 57 -18.43 -15.19 -18.17
CA ARG A 57 -18.00 -16.43 -18.86
C ARG A 57 -17.17 -16.18 -20.13
N HIS A 58 -17.28 -14.99 -20.72
CA HIS A 58 -16.52 -14.61 -21.90
C HIS A 58 -15.20 -13.90 -21.54
N ALA A 59 -14.95 -13.65 -20.25
CA ALA A 59 -13.74 -12.98 -19.80
C ALA A 59 -12.54 -13.94 -19.84
N GLU A 60 -11.46 -13.48 -20.45
CA GLU A 60 -10.17 -14.17 -20.45
C GLU A 60 -9.43 -13.92 -19.14
N PHE A 61 -9.56 -12.72 -18.59
CA PHE A 61 -8.96 -12.32 -17.33
C PHE A 61 -10.00 -11.81 -16.37
N ILE A 62 -9.84 -12.19 -15.10
CA ILE A 62 -10.58 -11.59 -13.99
C ILE A 62 -9.59 -10.84 -13.13
N VAL A 63 -9.85 -9.56 -12.90
CA VAL A 63 -9.01 -8.67 -12.11
C VAL A 63 -9.83 -8.13 -10.94
N LEU A 64 -9.31 -8.26 -9.73
CA LEU A 64 -10.01 -7.80 -8.54
C LEU A 64 -10.07 -6.27 -8.48
N THR A 65 -11.21 -5.76 -8.02
CA THR A 65 -11.36 -4.32 -7.78
C THR A 65 -10.45 -3.87 -6.62
N PRO A 66 -9.75 -2.73 -6.75
CA PRO A 66 -8.98 -2.15 -5.65
C PRO A 66 -9.82 -1.95 -4.39
N THR A 67 -9.21 -2.06 -3.21
CA THR A 67 -9.92 -1.97 -1.92
C THR A 67 -10.40 -0.57 -1.57
N ALA A 68 -9.78 0.48 -2.12
CA ALA A 68 -10.12 1.87 -1.81
C ALA A 68 -11.57 2.25 -2.20
N PRO A 69 -12.04 2.01 -3.45
CA PRO A 69 -13.45 2.18 -3.82
C PRO A 69 -14.43 1.39 -2.94
N ILE A 70 -14.06 0.18 -2.53
CA ILE A 70 -14.90 -0.67 -1.66
C ILE A 70 -15.04 -0.04 -0.27
N ARG A 71 -13.93 0.44 0.30
CA ARG A 71 -13.95 1.16 1.60
C ARG A 71 -14.76 2.45 1.53
N GLU A 72 -14.62 3.21 0.44
CA GLU A 72 -15.42 4.42 0.22
C GLU A 72 -16.91 4.09 0.13
N ARG A 73 -17.28 3.00 -0.55
CA ARG A 73 -18.70 2.60 -0.59
C ARG A 73 -19.20 2.24 0.80
N ARG A 74 -18.42 1.48 1.57
CA ARG A 74 -18.78 1.06 2.94
C ARG A 74 -19.05 2.25 3.85
N SER A 75 -18.24 3.31 3.78
CA SER A 75 -18.44 4.50 4.63
C SER A 75 -19.70 5.30 4.30
N LYS A 76 -20.24 5.14 3.09
CA LYS A 76 -21.48 5.81 2.64
C LYS A 76 -22.75 5.00 2.92
N LEU A 77 -22.64 3.74 3.34
CA LEU A 77 -23.81 2.88 3.61
C LEU A 77 -24.33 3.07 5.04
N ASN A 78 -25.48 3.74 5.15
CA ASN A 78 -26.15 3.93 6.43
C ASN A 78 -26.64 2.59 7.02
N GLY A 79 -26.39 2.38 8.32
CA GLY A 79 -26.83 1.21 9.07
C GLY A 79 -26.08 -0.08 8.75
N LEU A 80 -24.89 0.01 8.14
CA LEU A 80 -23.98 -1.13 8.00
C LEU A 80 -23.45 -1.54 9.40
N PRO A 81 -23.34 -2.83 9.73
CA PRO A 81 -22.80 -3.28 11.02
C PRO A 81 -21.37 -2.76 11.25
N GLN A 82 -21.10 -2.18 12.42
CA GLN A 82 -19.81 -1.56 12.74
C GLN A 82 -18.67 -2.58 12.90
N ASP A 83 -19.03 -3.81 13.28
CA ASP A 83 -18.16 -4.96 13.46
C ASP A 83 -17.90 -5.75 12.16
N LEU A 84 -18.46 -5.31 11.03
CA LEU A 84 -18.26 -5.97 9.75
C LEU A 84 -16.79 -5.87 9.30
N PRO A 85 -16.08 -6.99 9.07
CA PRO A 85 -14.68 -6.97 8.68
C PRO A 85 -14.47 -6.34 7.31
N GLU A 86 -13.30 -5.75 7.06
CA GLU A 86 -13.00 -5.05 5.80
C GLU A 86 -12.90 -5.97 4.59
N ASP A 87 -12.27 -7.13 4.77
CA ASP A 87 -12.07 -8.11 3.71
C ASP A 87 -13.25 -9.09 3.65
N LEU A 88 -14.10 -8.88 2.65
CA LEU A 88 -15.29 -9.70 2.36
C LEU A 88 -15.19 -10.32 0.96
N ALA A 89 -14.01 -10.27 0.33
CA ALA A 89 -13.82 -10.72 -1.05
C ALA A 89 -14.19 -12.20 -1.20
N GLU A 90 -13.79 -13.03 -0.24
CA GLU A 90 -14.10 -14.46 -0.20
C GLU A 90 -15.61 -14.70 -0.31
N GLY A 91 -16.41 -14.06 0.57
CA GLY A 91 -17.87 -14.22 0.55
C GLY A 91 -18.55 -13.68 -0.70
N VAL A 92 -17.94 -12.72 -1.42
CA VAL A 92 -18.49 -12.19 -2.66
C VAL A 92 -18.17 -13.08 -3.87
N TYR A 93 -16.93 -13.55 -3.97
CA TYR A 93 -16.45 -14.23 -5.17
C TYR A 93 -16.63 -15.75 -5.12
N LEU A 94 -16.91 -16.34 -3.94
CA LEU A 94 -17.10 -17.79 -3.78
C LEU A 94 -18.06 -18.40 -4.81
N PRO A 95 -19.27 -17.84 -5.07
CA PRO A 95 -20.20 -18.43 -6.04
C PRO A 95 -19.67 -18.43 -7.47
N LEU A 96 -18.77 -17.51 -7.81
CA LEU A 96 -18.20 -17.43 -9.15
C LEU A 96 -17.26 -18.61 -9.43
N TYR A 97 -16.63 -19.15 -8.38
CA TYR A 97 -15.85 -20.39 -8.46
C TYR A 97 -16.76 -21.62 -8.55
N ASP A 98 -17.77 -21.71 -7.68
CA ASP A 98 -18.66 -22.88 -7.60
C ASP A 98 -19.43 -23.11 -8.91
N GLU A 99 -19.90 -22.02 -9.53
CA GLU A 99 -20.61 -22.04 -10.81
C GLU A 99 -19.68 -22.17 -12.03
N LYS A 100 -18.36 -22.34 -11.81
CA LYS A 100 -17.32 -22.37 -12.84
C LYS A 100 -17.40 -21.18 -13.80
N LEU A 101 -17.85 -20.03 -13.31
CA LEU A 101 -17.90 -18.78 -14.08
C LEU A 101 -16.50 -18.21 -14.25
N ILE A 102 -15.60 -18.54 -13.32
CA ILE A 102 -14.18 -18.23 -13.35
C ILE A 102 -13.44 -19.49 -13.75
N LEU A 103 -13.14 -19.61 -15.05
CA LEU A 103 -12.32 -20.71 -15.58
C LEU A 103 -10.81 -20.38 -15.55
N HIS A 104 -10.48 -19.11 -15.30
CA HIS A 104 -9.14 -18.55 -15.49
C HIS A 104 -8.55 -18.05 -14.18
N THR A 105 -7.24 -17.80 -14.17
CA THR A 105 -6.52 -17.20 -13.03
C THR A 105 -7.11 -15.83 -12.70
N ILE A 106 -7.41 -15.62 -11.42
CA ILE A 106 -7.77 -14.29 -10.89
C ILE A 106 -6.50 -13.51 -10.60
N TRP A 107 -6.47 -12.26 -11.06
CA TRP A 107 -5.38 -11.32 -10.86
C TRP A 107 -5.74 -10.32 -9.76
N PRO A 108 -4.88 -10.14 -8.75
CA PRO A 108 -5.10 -9.14 -7.71
C PRO A 108 -5.19 -7.71 -8.26
N THR A 109 -4.37 -7.36 -9.25
CA THR A 109 -4.38 -6.05 -9.90
C THR A 109 -4.05 -6.14 -11.40
N LEU A 110 -4.37 -5.07 -12.14
CA LEU A 110 -4.01 -4.93 -13.56
C LEU A 110 -2.49 -4.92 -13.76
N GLU A 111 -1.73 -4.37 -12.81
CA GLU A 111 -0.27 -4.36 -12.86
C GLU A 111 0.32 -5.76 -12.73
N GLU A 112 -0.25 -6.61 -11.89
CA GLU A 112 0.19 -8.00 -11.76
C GLU A 112 -0.14 -8.82 -13.00
N LEU A 113 -1.33 -8.63 -13.57
CA LEU A 113 -1.69 -9.20 -14.88
C LEU A 113 -0.68 -8.77 -15.96
N GLY A 114 -0.37 -7.48 -16.05
CA GLY A 114 0.62 -6.96 -17.00
C GLY A 114 1.99 -7.62 -16.86
N LYS A 115 2.49 -7.72 -15.63
CA LYS A 115 3.78 -8.38 -15.37
C LYS A 115 3.77 -9.84 -15.82
N ALA A 116 2.70 -10.57 -15.53
CA ALA A 116 2.60 -11.98 -15.93
C ALA A 116 2.49 -12.14 -17.45
N LEU A 117 1.75 -11.27 -18.13
CA LEU A 117 1.68 -11.26 -19.60
C LEU A 117 3.06 -10.97 -20.22
N ALA A 118 3.82 -10.03 -19.64
CA ALA A 118 5.20 -9.76 -20.05
C ALA A 118 6.13 -10.95 -19.81
N ASP A 119 5.99 -11.66 -18.69
CA ASP A 119 6.75 -12.88 -18.43
C ASP A 119 6.41 -14.00 -19.42
N GLN A 120 5.12 -14.16 -19.76
CA GLN A 120 4.67 -15.12 -20.76
C GLN A 120 5.21 -14.76 -22.16
N HIS A 121 5.18 -13.48 -22.52
CA HIS A 121 5.76 -13.01 -23.78
C HIS A 121 7.26 -13.31 -23.84
N LEU A 122 7.99 -13.07 -22.75
CA LEU A 122 9.42 -13.36 -22.66
C LEU A 122 9.73 -14.85 -22.82
N LYS A 123 8.95 -15.71 -22.14
CA LYS A 123 9.09 -17.17 -22.23
C LYS A 123 8.85 -17.70 -23.65
N SER A 124 8.06 -16.99 -24.46
CA SER A 124 7.87 -17.34 -25.89
C SER A 124 9.09 -17.02 -26.76
N LYS A 125 10.07 -16.26 -26.26
CA LYS A 125 11.32 -15.86 -26.94
C LYS A 125 12.58 -16.34 -26.18
N PRO A 126 12.73 -17.66 -25.90
CA PRO A 126 13.73 -18.16 -24.94
C PRO A 126 15.18 -17.93 -25.38
N ALA A 127 15.46 -17.90 -26.68
CA ALA A 127 16.82 -17.76 -27.19
C ALA A 127 17.47 -16.39 -26.89
N TYR A 128 16.67 -15.35 -26.67
CA TYR A 128 17.17 -13.97 -26.57
C TYR A 128 17.32 -13.44 -25.14
N PHE A 129 16.67 -14.08 -24.16
CA PHE A 129 16.57 -13.57 -22.78
C PHE A 129 16.98 -14.59 -21.71
N SER A 130 17.53 -15.75 -22.11
CA SER A 130 17.85 -16.84 -21.19
C SER A 130 18.86 -16.46 -20.10
N ASP A 131 19.79 -15.55 -20.40
CA ASP A 131 20.81 -15.07 -19.46
C ASP A 131 20.47 -13.69 -18.86
N GLN A 132 19.39 -13.04 -19.31
CA GLN A 132 19.08 -11.66 -18.96
C GLN A 132 18.37 -11.55 -17.61
N LYS A 133 18.81 -10.60 -16.77
CA LYS A 133 18.18 -10.29 -15.48
C LYS A 133 17.49 -8.93 -15.54
N ILE A 134 16.28 -8.84 -14.97
CA ILE A 134 15.54 -7.58 -14.85
C ILE A 134 16.25 -6.70 -13.82
N GLN A 135 16.76 -5.55 -14.26
CA GLN A 135 17.38 -4.53 -13.40
C GLN A 135 16.36 -3.47 -12.97
N LYS A 136 15.51 -3.02 -13.89
CA LYS A 136 14.41 -2.09 -13.63
C LYS A 136 13.13 -2.64 -14.22
N HIS A 137 12.01 -2.38 -13.57
CA HIS A 137 10.71 -2.61 -14.17
C HIS A 137 9.69 -1.59 -13.66
N GLY A 138 8.58 -1.48 -14.37
CA GLY A 138 7.39 -0.83 -13.88
C GLY A 138 6.20 -1.11 -14.78
N VAL A 139 5.03 -0.69 -14.32
CA VAL A 139 3.78 -0.81 -15.07
C VAL A 139 3.07 0.53 -15.01
N LYS A 140 2.54 0.99 -16.14
CA LYS A 140 1.65 2.13 -16.26
C LYS A 140 0.33 1.64 -16.83
N LEU A 141 -0.78 2.13 -16.28
CA LEU A 141 -2.12 1.85 -16.76
C LEU A 141 -2.67 3.11 -17.42
N GLU A 142 -3.23 2.96 -18.61
CA GLU A 142 -3.96 4.01 -19.31
C GLU A 142 -5.38 3.51 -19.58
N PHE A 143 -6.38 4.34 -19.25
CA PHE A 143 -7.79 4.00 -19.35
C PHE A 143 -8.45 4.88 -20.41
N GLU A 144 -9.15 4.26 -21.35
CA GLU A 144 -9.94 4.96 -22.36
C GLU A 144 -11.28 4.23 -22.54
N ASN A 145 -12.34 4.79 -21.95
CA ASN A 145 -13.67 4.16 -21.93
C ASN A 145 -13.62 2.73 -21.35
N ASP A 146 -13.87 1.72 -22.18
CA ASP A 146 -13.82 0.30 -21.82
C ASP A 146 -12.51 -0.38 -22.23
N LEU A 147 -11.55 0.38 -22.74
CA LEU A 147 -10.22 -0.10 -23.08
C LEU A 147 -9.25 0.26 -21.96
N VAL A 148 -8.35 -0.68 -21.68
CA VAL A 148 -7.25 -0.50 -20.75
C VAL A 148 -5.97 -0.90 -21.46
N ALA A 149 -5.02 0.02 -21.54
CA ALA A 149 -3.67 -0.28 -21.99
C ALA A 149 -2.78 -0.50 -20.76
N ILE A 150 -2.24 -1.70 -20.65
CA ILE A 150 -1.26 -2.07 -19.62
C ILE A 150 0.12 -1.97 -20.24
N VAL A 151 0.83 -0.91 -19.91
CA VAL A 151 2.18 -0.64 -20.42
C VAL A 151 3.21 -1.15 -19.41
N VAL A 152 3.95 -2.18 -19.77
CA VAL A 152 4.99 -2.81 -18.95
C VAL A 152 6.34 -2.42 -19.50
N PHE A 153 7.18 -1.80 -18.67
CA PHE A 153 8.54 -1.41 -19.03
C PHE A 153 9.52 -2.25 -18.22
N ARG A 154 10.56 -2.77 -18.89
CA ARG A 154 11.60 -3.59 -18.28
C ARG A 154 12.96 -3.22 -18.86
N GLU A 155 13.93 -3.06 -17.98
CA GLU A 155 15.34 -2.94 -18.35
C GLU A 155 16.05 -4.22 -17.93
N TYR A 156 16.67 -4.86 -18.89
CA TYR A 156 17.42 -6.09 -18.72
C TYR A 156 18.92 -5.81 -18.76
N VAL A 157 19.67 -6.58 -17.98
CA VAL A 157 21.14 -6.66 -18.05
C VAL A 157 21.50 -8.08 -18.42
N SER A 158 22.38 -8.26 -19.41
CA SER A 158 23.05 -9.56 -19.64
C SER A 158 24.32 -9.64 -18.79
N PRO A 159 24.37 -10.48 -17.74
CA PRO A 159 25.57 -10.65 -16.94
C PRO A 159 26.73 -11.20 -17.78
N TYR A 160 26.45 -12.10 -18.73
CA TYR A 160 27.46 -12.70 -19.59
C TYR A 160 28.12 -11.65 -20.50
N LEU A 161 27.33 -10.86 -21.23
CA LEU A 161 27.87 -9.82 -22.10
C LEU A 161 28.51 -8.69 -21.31
N THR A 162 28.03 -8.42 -20.08
CA THR A 162 28.67 -7.45 -19.18
C THR A 162 30.07 -7.89 -18.77
N LEU A 163 30.24 -9.18 -18.45
CA LEU A 163 31.55 -9.75 -18.13
C LEU A 163 32.48 -9.79 -19.35
N ALA A 164 31.97 -10.15 -20.53
CA ALA A 164 32.77 -10.25 -21.74
C ALA A 164 33.23 -8.89 -22.30
N SER A 165 32.37 -7.86 -22.22
CA SER A 165 32.65 -6.53 -22.80
C SER A 165 33.23 -5.53 -21.81
N GLY A 166 33.18 -5.81 -20.50
CA GLY A 166 33.53 -4.86 -19.45
C GLY A 166 32.59 -3.66 -19.34
N LYS A 167 31.47 -3.65 -20.08
CA LYS A 167 30.45 -2.60 -20.07
C LYS A 167 29.08 -3.21 -19.79
N ASN A 168 28.22 -2.50 -19.05
CA ASN A 168 26.84 -2.96 -18.83
C ASN A 168 26.10 -2.98 -20.16
N VAL A 169 25.80 -4.18 -20.65
CA VAL A 169 24.94 -4.36 -21.82
C VAL A 169 23.50 -4.35 -21.34
N LEU A 170 22.86 -3.19 -21.52
CA LEU A 170 21.47 -2.96 -21.18
C LEU A 170 20.57 -3.30 -22.37
N ARG A 171 19.32 -3.60 -22.06
CA ARG A 171 18.25 -3.71 -23.05
C ARG A 171 16.95 -3.22 -22.46
N GLY A 172 16.36 -2.22 -23.10
CA GLY A 172 15.01 -1.77 -22.82
C GLY A 172 13.99 -2.60 -23.57
N VAL A 173 12.95 -3.04 -22.88
CA VAL A 173 11.76 -3.66 -23.47
C VAL A 173 10.54 -2.94 -22.93
N VAL A 174 9.63 -2.59 -23.83
CA VAL A 174 8.31 -2.05 -23.50
C VAL A 174 7.27 -2.92 -24.18
N ASP A 175 6.34 -3.46 -23.38
CA ASP A 175 5.17 -4.20 -23.84
C ASP A 175 3.91 -3.38 -23.54
N VAL A 176 2.99 -3.29 -24.50
CA VAL A 176 1.68 -2.68 -24.32
C VAL A 176 0.63 -3.74 -24.59
N TYR A 177 -0.11 -4.10 -23.54
CA TYR A 177 -1.24 -5.03 -23.63
C TYR A 177 -2.55 -4.25 -23.62
N ASN A 178 -3.25 -4.24 -24.74
CA ASN A 178 -4.57 -3.65 -24.81
C ASN A 178 -5.59 -4.71 -24.43
N ILE A 179 -6.35 -4.44 -23.37
CA ILE A 179 -7.44 -5.29 -22.93
C ILE A 179 -8.75 -4.49 -22.96
N LYS A 180 -9.85 -5.19 -23.20
CA LYS A 180 -11.18 -4.60 -23.25
C LYS A 180 -12.03 -5.16 -22.11
N ARG A 181 -12.69 -4.26 -21.39
CA ARG A 181 -13.71 -4.58 -20.38
C ARG A 181 -14.92 -5.20 -21.06
N ILE A 182 -15.34 -6.36 -20.60
CA ILE A 182 -16.50 -7.08 -21.17
C ILE A 182 -17.53 -7.50 -20.13
N ALA A 183 -17.15 -7.57 -18.84
CA ALA A 183 -18.04 -7.99 -17.76
C ALA A 183 -17.71 -7.30 -16.44
N GLY A 184 -18.54 -6.36 -16.00
CA GLY A 184 -18.26 -5.54 -14.84
C GLY A 184 -17.00 -4.70 -15.03
N TYR A 185 -16.39 -4.26 -13.93
CA TYR A 185 -15.03 -3.71 -13.93
C TYR A 185 -13.97 -4.77 -13.57
N ILE A 186 -14.34 -6.05 -13.65
CA ILE A 186 -13.49 -7.17 -13.25
C ILE A 186 -13.14 -8.10 -14.41
N GLY A 187 -13.99 -8.22 -15.43
CA GLY A 187 -13.81 -9.15 -16.55
C GLY A 187 -13.29 -8.46 -17.81
N TYR A 188 -12.15 -8.94 -18.31
CA TYR A 188 -11.43 -8.37 -19.45
C TYR A 188 -11.07 -9.46 -20.48
N VAL A 189 -10.87 -9.04 -21.72
CA VAL A 189 -10.33 -9.86 -22.82
C VAL A 189 -9.14 -9.16 -23.45
N LYS A 190 -8.08 -9.90 -23.83
CA LYS A 190 -6.98 -9.34 -24.60
C LYS A 190 -7.46 -8.97 -26.00
N THR A 191 -7.09 -7.78 -26.46
CA THR A 191 -7.39 -7.33 -27.83
C THR A 191 -6.12 -7.33 -28.66
N ASP A 192 -5.13 -6.55 -28.25
CA ASP A 192 -3.85 -6.42 -28.96
C ASP A 192 -2.66 -6.52 -28.00
N HIS A 193 -1.48 -6.75 -28.59
CA HIS A 193 -0.21 -6.65 -27.88
C HIS A 193 0.86 -6.08 -28.81
N TYR A 194 1.51 -5.02 -28.33
CA TYR A 194 2.64 -4.39 -29.00
C TYR A 194 3.89 -4.55 -28.13
N SER A 195 5.04 -4.80 -28.76
CA SER A 195 6.31 -4.96 -28.06
C SER A 195 7.40 -4.25 -28.82
N THR A 196 8.21 -3.47 -28.11
CA THR A 196 9.38 -2.81 -28.68
C THR A 196 10.59 -3.00 -27.81
N GLU A 197 11.73 -3.18 -28.45
CA GLU A 197 13.03 -3.25 -27.80
C GLU A 197 14.00 -2.23 -28.37
N ALA A 198 14.94 -1.81 -27.50
CA ALA A 198 16.06 -0.94 -27.83
C ALA A 198 17.23 -1.17 -26.84
N ASP A 199 18.38 -0.55 -27.11
CA ASP A 199 19.59 -0.68 -26.28
C ASP A 199 19.44 -0.09 -24.86
N THR A 200 18.47 0.81 -24.67
CA THR A 200 18.14 1.40 -23.36
C THR A 200 16.63 1.42 -23.16
N LEU A 201 16.19 1.48 -21.90
CA LEU A 201 14.77 1.57 -21.59
C LEU A 201 14.16 2.87 -22.13
N GLU A 202 14.88 3.98 -22.03
CA GLU A 202 14.44 5.28 -22.52
C GLU A 202 14.25 5.26 -24.05
N ALA A 203 15.19 4.66 -24.79
CA ALA A 203 15.05 4.50 -26.24
C ALA A 203 13.87 3.59 -26.62
N ALA A 204 13.62 2.52 -25.85
CA ALA A 204 12.47 1.64 -26.07
C ALA A 204 11.14 2.36 -25.80
N ILE A 205 11.09 3.21 -24.76
CA ILE A 205 9.93 4.05 -24.45
C ILE A 205 9.67 5.05 -25.58
N VAL A 206 10.69 5.74 -26.09
CA VAL A 206 10.55 6.67 -27.23
C VAL A 206 10.05 5.92 -28.47
N LYS A 207 10.65 4.77 -28.79
CA LYS A 207 10.24 3.95 -29.93
C LYS A 207 8.79 3.45 -29.80
N MET A 208 8.38 3.00 -28.62
CA MET A 208 6.99 2.60 -28.36
C MET A 208 6.04 3.78 -28.52
N ARG A 209 6.42 4.96 -28.02
CA ARG A 209 5.63 6.18 -28.15
C ARG A 209 5.39 6.54 -29.61
N ASP A 210 6.40 6.44 -30.47
CA ASP A 210 6.27 6.75 -31.89
C ASP A 210 5.34 5.78 -32.61
N ILE A 211 5.39 4.49 -32.25
CA ILE A 211 4.50 3.45 -32.79
C ILE A 211 3.07 3.63 -32.26
N HIS A 212 2.93 3.90 -30.95
CA HIS A 212 1.63 3.92 -30.29
C HIS A 212 0.88 5.24 -30.46
N HIS A 213 1.56 6.39 -30.67
CA HIS A 213 0.89 7.65 -31.02
C HIS A 213 0.20 7.60 -32.38
N GLN A 214 0.69 6.77 -33.32
CA GLN A 214 0.00 6.52 -34.58
C GLN A 214 -1.28 5.68 -34.39
N ILE A 215 -1.37 4.92 -33.30
CA ILE A 215 -2.52 4.05 -32.98
C ILE A 215 -3.60 4.82 -32.19
N ILE A 216 -3.22 5.82 -31.38
CA ILE A 216 -4.15 6.68 -30.62
C ILE A 216 -4.71 7.86 -31.46
N THR A 217 -4.30 8.05 -32.72
CA THR A 217 -4.90 9.06 -33.61
C THR A 217 -5.85 8.46 -34.65
N SER A 218 -7.07 8.13 -34.22
CA SER A 218 -8.27 8.06 -35.07
C SER A 218 -9.40 8.88 -34.42
N PRO A 219 -10.14 9.72 -35.16
CA PRO A 219 -10.50 11.05 -34.69
C PRO A 219 -11.92 11.11 -34.11
N GLN A 220 -12.05 11.19 -32.78
CA GLN A 220 -13.23 11.79 -32.12
C GLN A 220 -13.04 11.96 -30.60
N ALA A 221 -12.04 12.74 -30.16
CA ALA A 221 -12.04 13.37 -28.82
C ALA A 221 -10.92 14.40 -28.64
N ILE A 222 -10.55 15.17 -29.68
CA ILE A 222 -9.73 16.37 -29.48
C ILE A 222 -10.69 17.51 -29.20
N ASN A 223 -11.25 17.53 -27.98
CA ASN A 223 -11.74 18.73 -27.26
C ASN A 223 -12.41 18.33 -25.93
N ALA A 224 -11.74 17.52 -25.13
CA ALA A 224 -11.90 17.54 -23.67
C ALA A 224 -10.66 16.92 -23.06
N MET A 225 -10.17 17.50 -21.97
CA MET A 225 -9.16 16.90 -21.07
C MET A 225 -7.67 17.08 -21.44
N LYS A 226 -7.27 18.35 -21.61
CA LYS A 226 -6.07 18.82 -20.88
C LYS A 226 -6.43 18.91 -19.38
N ALA A 227 -6.35 17.80 -18.66
CA ALA A 227 -6.27 17.77 -17.18
C ALA A 227 -6.22 16.32 -16.72
N HIS A 228 -5.01 15.77 -16.58
CA HIS A 228 -4.55 14.84 -15.54
C HIS A 228 -3.22 14.22 -15.97
N GLU A 229 -2.27 15.09 -16.33
CA GLU A 229 -0.88 14.86 -15.94
C GLU A 229 -0.86 15.12 -14.42
N GLU A 230 -0.16 14.32 -13.62
CA GLU A 230 0.17 14.71 -12.26
C GLU A 230 1.05 15.96 -12.34
N ALA A 231 0.42 17.13 -12.44
CA ALA A 231 1.11 18.41 -12.40
C ALA A 231 1.96 18.39 -11.14
N GLU A 232 3.28 18.57 -11.32
CA GLU A 232 4.20 18.75 -10.21
C GLU A 232 3.56 19.74 -9.24
N ILE A 233 3.32 19.30 -8.00
CA ILE A 233 2.65 20.14 -7.00
C ILE A 233 3.48 21.41 -6.91
N SER A 234 2.91 22.56 -7.29
CA SER A 234 3.60 23.84 -7.25
C SER A 234 4.02 24.18 -5.83
N PHE A 235 5.04 25.04 -5.66
CA PHE A 235 5.46 25.47 -4.34
C PHE A 235 4.31 26.10 -3.54
N SER A 236 3.46 26.91 -4.19
CA SER A 236 2.28 27.52 -3.57
C SER A 236 1.27 26.47 -3.08
N ALA A 237 0.99 25.43 -3.89
CA ALA A 237 0.12 24.32 -3.50
C ALA A 237 0.73 23.47 -2.37
N TRP A 238 2.05 23.27 -2.36
CA TRP A 238 2.75 22.59 -1.28
C TRP A 238 2.72 23.41 0.03
N LEU A 239 2.89 24.73 -0.07
CA LEU A 239 2.88 25.65 1.07
C LEU A 239 1.49 25.77 1.69
N ALA A 240 0.43 25.77 0.88
CA ALA A 240 -0.96 25.78 1.36
C ALA A 240 -1.29 24.61 2.29
N LYS A 241 -0.62 23.46 2.14
CA LYS A 241 -0.78 22.30 3.03
C LYS A 241 -0.18 22.51 4.43
N GLN A 242 0.62 23.55 4.61
CA GLN A 242 1.28 23.88 5.89
C GLN A 242 0.50 24.89 6.75
N LYS A 243 -0.66 25.36 6.28
CA LYS A 243 -1.44 26.44 6.91
C LYS A 243 -1.88 26.19 8.37
N ASN A 244 -1.97 24.93 8.79
CA ASN A 244 -2.43 24.55 10.14
C ASN A 244 -1.29 24.38 11.16
N ARG A 245 -0.06 24.79 10.83
CA ARG A 245 1.09 24.65 11.74
C ARG A 245 1.29 25.90 12.57
N ASP A 246 1.39 25.74 13.89
CA ASP A 246 1.82 26.81 14.79
C ASP A 246 3.35 26.96 14.77
N THR A 247 3.88 27.38 13.63
CA THR A 247 5.31 27.54 13.36
C THR A 247 5.52 28.68 12.35
N PRO A 248 6.74 29.25 12.22
CA PRO A 248 7.01 30.26 11.20
C PRO A 248 6.62 29.84 9.77
N LEU A 249 6.66 28.54 9.46
CA LEU A 249 6.22 28.01 8.17
C LEU A 249 4.71 28.11 7.97
N GLY A 250 3.93 27.90 9.03
CA GLY A 250 2.48 28.07 8.99
C GLY A 250 2.09 29.54 8.91
N ASP A 251 2.77 30.40 9.67
CA ASP A 251 2.61 31.87 9.57
C ASP A 251 2.91 32.36 8.14
N LEU A 252 3.97 31.84 7.51
CA LEU A 252 4.27 32.09 6.11
C LEU A 252 3.14 31.57 5.20
N ALA A 253 2.66 30.35 5.41
CA ALA A 253 1.63 29.75 4.57
C ALA A 253 0.31 30.55 4.57
N ILE A 254 -0.07 31.14 5.70
CA ILE A 254 -1.27 31.99 5.82
C ILE A 254 -1.01 33.48 5.59
N LYS A 255 0.22 33.87 5.19
CA LYS A 255 0.65 35.26 5.05
C LYS A 255 0.35 36.11 6.30
N ARG A 256 0.57 35.55 7.50
CA ARG A 256 0.32 36.27 8.76
C ARG A 256 1.23 37.48 8.88
N GLY A 257 0.64 38.67 9.01
CA GLY A 257 1.37 39.93 9.16
C GLY A 257 1.92 40.54 7.86
N PHE A 258 1.49 40.03 6.70
CA PHE A 258 1.81 40.63 5.40
C PHE A 258 0.81 41.75 5.07
N ALA A 259 1.26 42.76 4.31
CA ALA A 259 0.38 43.82 3.81
C ALA A 259 -0.61 43.31 2.75
N ASP A 260 -0.20 42.32 1.96
CA ASP A 260 -1.03 41.66 0.96
C ASP A 260 -2.07 40.74 1.63
N LYS A 261 -3.35 41.08 1.43
CA LYS A 261 -4.51 40.34 1.93
C LYS A 261 -5.11 39.36 0.91
N SER A 262 -4.47 39.18 -0.26
CA SER A 262 -4.99 38.26 -1.28
C SER A 262 -5.00 36.82 -0.78
N GLU A 263 -6.07 36.10 -1.14
CA GLU A 263 -6.22 34.69 -0.84
C GLU A 263 -5.23 33.87 -1.67
N GLY A 264 -4.24 33.29 -1.00
CA GLY A 264 -3.30 32.35 -1.59
C GLY A 264 -2.01 32.98 -2.11
N TRP A 265 -1.00 32.12 -2.31
CA TRP A 265 0.31 32.54 -2.79
C TRP A 265 0.34 32.62 -4.32
N PRO A 266 1.02 33.63 -4.91
CA PRO A 266 1.23 33.68 -6.35
C PRO A 266 1.97 32.42 -6.83
N ILE A 267 1.72 32.02 -8.08
CA ILE A 267 2.37 30.86 -8.68
C ILE A 267 3.61 31.33 -9.41
N TYR A 268 4.77 31.17 -8.79
CA TYR A 268 6.07 31.42 -9.41
C TYR A 268 6.88 30.14 -9.58
N SER A 269 7.82 30.18 -10.53
CA SER A 269 8.67 29.05 -10.92
C SER A 269 10.01 29.03 -10.18
N SER A 270 10.43 30.18 -9.61
CA SER A 270 11.73 30.34 -8.98
C SER A 270 11.66 30.96 -7.59
N LEU A 271 12.63 30.62 -6.74
CA LEU A 271 12.78 31.23 -5.40
C LEU A 271 12.94 32.75 -5.48
N LYS A 272 13.64 33.25 -6.51
CA LYS A 272 13.93 34.69 -6.68
C LYS A 272 12.65 35.51 -6.88
N GLU A 273 11.67 34.97 -7.60
CA GLU A 273 10.37 35.62 -7.80
C GLU A 273 9.57 35.68 -6.49
N TYR A 274 9.57 34.61 -5.70
CA TYR A 274 8.96 34.63 -4.36
C TYR A 274 9.67 35.63 -3.42
N GLN A 275 11.01 35.71 -3.48
CA GLN A 275 11.77 36.70 -2.69
C GLN A 275 11.42 38.14 -3.12
N ALA A 276 11.34 38.42 -4.42
CA ALA A 276 10.95 39.73 -4.94
C ALA A 276 9.52 40.10 -4.50
N PHE A 277 8.60 39.13 -4.54
CA PHE A 277 7.24 39.28 -4.02
C PHE A 277 7.23 39.59 -2.52
N LEU A 278 8.04 38.90 -1.70
CA LEU A 278 8.12 39.22 -0.27
C LEU A 278 8.65 40.62 -0.04
N THR A 279 9.75 41.01 -0.70
CA THR A 279 10.34 42.35 -0.56
C THR A 279 9.34 43.45 -0.90
N SER A 280 8.48 43.22 -1.90
CA SER A 280 7.47 44.19 -2.34
C SER A 280 6.26 44.29 -1.40
N ASN A 281 6.06 43.34 -0.48
CA ASN A 281 4.87 43.24 0.38
C ASN A 281 5.16 43.39 1.88
N HIS A 282 6.30 44.01 2.23
CA HIS A 282 6.70 44.36 3.60
C HIS A 282 6.52 43.21 4.60
N PRO A 283 7.29 42.13 4.48
CA PRO A 283 7.05 40.90 5.22
C PRO A 283 7.57 41.04 6.66
N PRO A 284 6.98 40.34 7.64
CA PRO A 284 7.49 40.30 9.01
C PRO A 284 8.96 39.86 9.09
N ARG A 285 9.68 40.31 10.13
CA ARG A 285 11.07 39.93 10.36
C ARG A 285 11.20 38.41 10.47
N GLY A 286 12.05 37.81 9.64
CA GLY A 286 12.27 36.35 9.61
C GLY A 286 11.48 35.58 8.54
N SER A 287 10.54 36.24 7.84
CA SER A 287 9.80 35.63 6.73
C SER A 287 10.71 35.22 5.57
N MET A 288 11.74 36.02 5.24
CA MET A 288 12.70 35.69 4.17
C MET A 288 13.49 34.41 4.47
N ALA A 289 14.06 34.29 5.67
CA ALA A 289 14.77 33.09 6.12
C ALA A 289 13.84 31.87 6.20
N THR A 290 12.56 32.08 6.45
CA THR A 290 11.56 31.01 6.50
C THR A 290 11.16 30.55 5.09
N LEU A 291 11.04 31.47 4.13
CA LEU A 291 10.82 31.15 2.71
C LEU A 291 11.96 30.29 2.16
N GLU A 292 13.22 30.63 2.44
CA GLU A 292 14.38 29.84 1.98
C GLU A 292 14.39 28.42 2.57
N ARG A 293 14.07 28.29 3.87
CA ARG A 293 13.94 26.98 4.52
C ARG A 293 12.76 26.18 3.94
N ALA A 294 11.64 26.84 3.68
CA ALA A 294 10.47 26.24 3.05
C ALA A 294 10.80 25.73 1.64
N TRP A 295 11.52 26.52 0.85
CA TRP A 295 11.95 26.16 -0.51
C TRP A 295 12.90 24.96 -0.51
N LYS A 296 13.89 24.92 0.40
CA LYS A 296 14.77 23.75 0.57
C LYS A 296 13.98 22.49 0.95
N SER A 297 12.96 22.63 1.80
CA SER A 297 12.07 21.54 2.19
C SER A 297 11.23 21.04 1.01
N TYR A 298 10.69 21.96 0.21
CA TYR A 298 9.96 21.67 -1.02
C TYR A 298 10.82 20.95 -2.06
N GLN A 299 12.05 21.42 -2.32
CA GLN A 299 12.98 20.72 -3.21
C GLN A 299 13.35 19.32 -2.70
N SER A 300 13.43 19.14 -1.38
CA SER A 300 13.64 17.82 -0.77
C SER A 300 12.41 16.92 -0.92
N TYR A 301 11.22 17.49 -0.85
CA TYR A 301 9.96 16.80 -1.14
C TYR A 301 9.89 16.33 -2.60
N LEU A 302 10.21 17.20 -3.57
CA LEU A 302 10.27 16.83 -4.98
C LEU A 302 11.30 15.71 -5.23
N ARG A 303 12.51 15.83 -4.68
CA ARG A 303 13.54 14.78 -4.78
C ARG A 303 13.09 13.45 -4.19
N LYS A 304 12.34 13.45 -3.08
CA LYS A 304 11.77 12.23 -2.48
C LYS A 304 10.65 11.64 -3.34
N LYS A 305 9.85 12.47 -4.02
CA LYS A 305 8.78 12.02 -4.92
C LYS A 305 9.35 11.45 -6.23
N GLN A 306 10.41 12.06 -6.75
CA GLN A 306 11.09 11.66 -8.00
C GLN A 306 12.07 10.50 -7.81
N SER A 307 12.60 10.31 -6.60
CA SER A 307 13.40 9.12 -6.31
C SER A 307 12.46 7.91 -6.41
N PRO A 308 12.72 6.93 -7.32
CA PRO A 308 11.99 5.68 -7.28
C PRO A 308 12.13 5.18 -5.84
N SER A 309 11.00 4.90 -5.19
CA SER A 309 11.03 4.37 -3.86
C SER A 309 11.81 3.06 -3.92
N SER A 310 13.12 3.12 -3.65
CA SER A 310 13.71 2.06 -2.86
C SER A 310 12.84 2.08 -1.62
N ASN A 311 11.91 1.14 -1.56
CA ASN A 311 11.62 0.49 -0.32
C ASN A 311 13.00 0.20 0.28
N LYS A 312 13.53 1.16 1.06
CA LYS A 312 14.44 0.86 2.13
C LYS A 312 13.59 0.02 3.07
N GLN A 313 13.43 -1.26 2.70
CA GLN A 313 13.77 -2.30 3.64
C GLN A 313 15.05 -1.80 4.28
N VAL A 314 14.91 -1.26 5.49
CA VAL A 314 15.99 -1.21 6.44
C VAL A 314 16.63 -2.58 6.31
N LYS A 315 17.84 -2.64 5.71
CA LYS A 315 18.59 -3.88 5.66
C LYS A 315 18.72 -4.29 7.11
N LYS A 316 17.86 -5.21 7.57
CA LYS A 316 18.08 -5.94 8.79
C LYS A 316 19.44 -6.56 8.53
N SER A 317 20.45 -6.05 9.25
CA SER A 317 21.69 -6.77 9.47
C SER A 317 21.30 -8.22 9.70
N VAL A 318 21.89 -9.12 8.93
CA VAL A 318 21.72 -10.57 9.09
C VAL A 318 21.70 -10.86 10.58
N PRO A 319 20.60 -11.39 11.14
CA PRO A 319 20.57 -11.73 12.54
C PRO A 319 21.69 -12.74 12.73
N LYS A 320 22.69 -12.38 13.54
CA LYS A 320 23.41 -13.42 14.26
C LYS A 320 22.32 -14.28 14.93
N LYS A 321 22.46 -15.60 14.82
CA LYS A 321 21.69 -16.57 15.60
C LYS A 321 22.00 -16.34 17.09
N ASP A 322 21.49 -15.26 17.64
CA ASP A 322 21.23 -15.14 19.06
C ASP A 322 19.71 -15.24 19.14
N ASP A 323 19.22 -16.24 19.88
CA ASP A 323 17.82 -16.49 20.24
C ASP A 323 17.26 -15.33 21.07
N ALA A 324 17.27 -14.12 20.52
CA ALA A 324 16.80 -12.93 21.18
C ALA A 324 15.27 -13.01 21.25
N ARG A 325 14.78 -13.52 22.38
CA ARG A 325 13.36 -13.54 22.71
C ARG A 325 12.79 -12.14 22.54
N THR A 326 11.69 -12.03 21.80
CA THR A 326 11.01 -10.75 21.54
C THR A 326 9.88 -10.51 22.52
N VAL A 327 9.60 -9.26 22.86
CA VAL A 327 8.41 -8.86 23.64
C VAL A 327 7.14 -9.46 23.02
N VAL A 328 6.34 -10.17 23.83
CA VAL A 328 5.09 -10.82 23.41
C VAL A 328 3.91 -10.01 23.92
N SER A 329 2.93 -9.73 23.05
CA SER A 329 1.67 -9.09 23.47
C SER A 329 0.62 -10.16 23.74
N VAL A 330 0.19 -10.28 24.99
CA VAL A 330 -0.82 -11.27 25.42
C VAL A 330 -2.19 -10.60 25.39
N LYS A 331 -3.13 -11.18 24.64
CA LYS A 331 -4.51 -10.67 24.59
C LYS A 331 -5.32 -11.27 25.73
N LYS A 332 -6.04 -10.43 26.48
CA LYS A 332 -7.01 -10.80 27.52
C LYS A 332 -6.43 -11.42 28.81
N ALA A 333 -5.17 -11.14 29.15
CA ALA A 333 -4.67 -11.48 30.49
C ALA A 333 -5.42 -10.67 31.56
N ILE A 334 -5.94 -11.34 32.59
CA ILE A 334 -6.61 -10.72 33.73
C ILE A 334 -5.65 -10.84 34.92
N PRO A 335 -5.20 -9.72 35.52
CA PRO A 335 -4.28 -9.79 36.64
C PRO A 335 -4.84 -10.59 37.82
N LEU A 336 -4.04 -11.52 38.35
CA LEU A 336 -4.39 -12.32 39.52
C LEU A 336 -4.08 -11.54 40.81
N SER A 337 -4.98 -11.68 41.79
CA SER A 337 -4.75 -11.23 43.18
C SER A 337 -3.53 -11.95 43.77
N TYR A 338 -2.77 -11.28 44.65
CA TYR A 338 -1.54 -11.80 45.25
C TYR A 338 -1.69 -13.21 45.84
N ASP A 339 -2.77 -13.46 46.59
CA ASP A 339 -3.02 -14.75 47.25
C ASP A 339 -3.23 -15.92 46.27
N LYS A 340 -3.43 -15.64 44.98
CA LYS A 340 -3.65 -16.64 43.94
C LYS A 340 -2.41 -16.90 43.09
N ARG A 341 -1.31 -16.19 43.34
CA ARG A 341 -0.07 -16.32 42.56
C ARG A 341 0.78 -17.47 43.10
N SER A 342 1.31 -18.30 42.20
CA SER A 342 2.16 -19.45 42.55
C SER A 342 3.63 -19.16 42.32
N ILE A 343 4.52 -19.45 43.27
CA ILE A 343 5.97 -19.23 43.07
C ILE A 343 6.56 -20.34 42.20
N GLU A 344 7.18 -19.96 41.07
CA GLU A 344 8.00 -20.84 40.24
C GLU A 344 9.46 -20.75 40.68
N LYS A 345 10.19 -21.87 40.64
CA LYS A 345 11.61 -21.91 41.03
C LYS A 345 12.50 -21.75 39.80
N PHE A 346 13.19 -20.63 39.71
CA PHE A 346 14.25 -20.40 38.73
C PHE A 346 15.64 -20.52 39.35
N SER A 347 16.62 -20.91 38.53
CA SER A 347 18.05 -20.88 38.82
C SER A 347 18.74 -19.75 38.06
N PRO A 348 19.89 -19.25 38.54
CA PRO A 348 20.73 -18.31 37.79
C PRO A 348 21.02 -18.79 36.37
N GLY A 349 20.76 -17.96 35.37
CA GLY A 349 20.87 -18.26 33.94
C GLY A 349 19.54 -18.64 33.28
N ASP A 350 18.49 -18.93 34.04
CA ASP A 350 17.21 -19.34 33.46
C ASP A 350 16.53 -18.22 32.68
N ALA A 351 15.84 -18.65 31.62
CA ALA A 351 15.04 -17.82 30.77
C ALA A 351 13.63 -17.62 31.37
N ALA A 352 13.26 -16.38 31.67
CA ALA A 352 11.95 -16.05 32.24
C ALA A 352 11.30 -14.84 31.54
N TRP A 353 10.11 -14.48 32.01
CA TRP A 353 9.28 -13.38 31.53
C TRP A 353 8.72 -12.56 32.69
N ILE A 354 8.58 -11.25 32.47
CA ILE A 354 7.93 -10.32 33.40
C ILE A 354 6.95 -9.43 32.64
N SER A 355 6.02 -8.78 33.34
CA SER A 355 5.09 -7.82 32.72
C SER A 355 4.88 -6.62 33.63
N TRP A 356 5.09 -5.40 33.11
CA TRP A 356 4.85 -4.17 33.87
C TRP A 356 3.44 -3.61 33.69
N ASP A 357 2.73 -4.00 32.63
CA ASP A 357 1.45 -3.41 32.23
C ASP A 357 0.31 -4.44 32.10
N GLY A 358 0.61 -5.72 32.34
CA GLY A 358 -0.35 -6.82 32.26
C GLY A 358 -0.74 -7.18 30.82
N LYS A 359 -0.13 -6.55 29.83
CA LYS A 359 -0.46 -6.71 28.39
C LYS A 359 0.74 -7.19 27.58
N LYS A 360 1.96 -6.89 28.03
CA LYS A 360 3.20 -7.22 27.34
C LYS A 360 4.15 -7.99 28.25
N ALA A 361 4.47 -9.21 27.84
CA ALA A 361 5.51 -9.99 28.46
C ALA A 361 6.87 -9.61 27.86
N ILE A 362 7.80 -9.32 28.76
CA ILE A 362 9.16 -8.85 28.49
C ILE A 362 10.10 -10.00 28.89
N PRO A 363 10.94 -10.49 27.96
CA PRO A 363 11.86 -11.58 28.26
C PRO A 363 13.02 -11.06 29.11
N VAL A 364 13.37 -11.85 30.12
CA VAL A 364 14.45 -11.58 31.07
C VAL A 364 15.28 -12.83 31.34
N SER A 365 16.55 -12.66 31.69
CA SER A 365 17.38 -13.75 32.23
C SER A 365 17.53 -13.56 33.74
N VAL A 366 17.37 -14.64 34.51
CA VAL A 366 17.59 -14.63 35.96
C VAL A 366 19.09 -14.56 36.23
N LEU A 367 19.54 -13.59 37.03
CA LEU A 367 20.94 -13.40 37.41
C LEU A 367 21.23 -14.05 38.77
N GLU A 368 20.42 -13.73 39.77
CA GLU A 368 20.60 -14.18 41.16
C GLU A 368 19.24 -14.47 41.78
N VAL A 369 19.24 -15.35 42.78
CA VAL A 369 18.05 -15.83 43.49
C VAL A 369 18.30 -15.70 44.98
N ASP A 370 17.50 -14.85 45.64
CA ASP A 370 17.50 -14.68 47.08
C ASP A 370 16.29 -15.39 47.70
N GLU A 371 16.16 -15.36 49.03
CA GLU A 371 15.03 -15.98 49.75
C GLU A 371 13.66 -15.38 49.37
N SER A 372 13.63 -14.16 48.85
CA SER A 372 12.37 -13.43 48.56
C SER A 372 12.33 -12.76 47.19
N HIS A 373 13.44 -12.73 46.44
CA HIS A 373 13.51 -11.98 45.18
C HIS A 373 14.34 -12.69 44.11
N TYR A 374 14.02 -12.34 42.86
CA TYR A 374 14.82 -12.63 41.68
C TYR A 374 15.47 -11.34 41.16
N SER A 375 16.79 -11.34 41.04
CA SER A 375 17.50 -10.32 40.26
C SER A 375 17.48 -10.73 38.80
N VAL A 376 16.80 -9.97 37.93
CA VAL A 376 16.61 -10.28 36.52
C VAL A 376 17.20 -9.22 35.60
N LYS A 377 17.72 -9.63 34.44
CA LYS A 377 18.25 -8.75 33.38
C LYS A 377 17.31 -8.74 32.17
N VAL A 378 16.90 -7.56 31.72
CA VAL A 378 16.01 -7.41 30.56
C VAL A 378 16.74 -7.74 29.26
N GLU A 379 16.15 -8.61 28.44
CA GLU A 379 16.69 -8.98 27.12
C GLU A 379 16.13 -8.10 26.00
N SER A 380 14.85 -7.75 26.06
CA SER A 380 14.19 -6.86 25.08
C SER A 380 13.00 -6.13 25.72
N PRO A 381 12.55 -4.94 25.24
CA PRO A 381 12.94 -4.25 24.01
C PRO A 381 14.31 -3.55 24.10
N ARG A 382 14.96 -3.27 22.96
CA ARG A 382 16.33 -2.69 22.89
C ARG A 382 16.56 -1.43 23.75
N LYS A 383 15.52 -0.66 24.04
CA LYS A 383 15.63 0.55 24.89
C LYS A 383 15.83 0.24 26.37
N MET A 384 15.42 -0.95 26.82
CA MET A 384 15.53 -1.42 28.21
C MET A 384 16.47 -2.61 28.36
N ALA A 385 16.95 -3.17 27.25
CA ALA A 385 17.85 -4.32 27.24
C ALA A 385 19.13 -4.00 28.04
N GLY A 386 19.48 -4.89 28.96
CA GLY A 386 20.62 -4.74 29.86
C GLY A 386 20.28 -4.16 31.24
N ASN A 387 19.09 -3.58 31.43
CA ASN A 387 18.66 -3.12 32.75
C ASN A 387 18.44 -4.31 33.70
N THR A 388 18.83 -4.13 34.95
CA THR A 388 18.63 -5.12 36.01
C THR A 388 17.54 -4.65 36.97
N HIS A 389 16.68 -5.57 37.40
CA HIS A 389 15.60 -5.32 38.35
C HIS A 389 15.57 -6.44 39.40
N SER A 390 15.24 -6.11 40.64
CA SER A 390 14.95 -7.10 41.70
C SER A 390 13.44 -7.18 41.87
N LEU A 391 12.86 -8.37 41.69
CA LEU A 391 11.42 -8.62 41.63
C LEU A 391 11.03 -9.73 42.61
N PHE A 392 9.80 -9.75 43.11
CA PHE A 392 9.35 -10.82 44.00
C PHE A 392 9.29 -12.17 43.26
N LEU A 393 9.42 -13.27 44.01
CA LEU A 393 9.42 -14.63 43.43
C LEU A 393 8.15 -14.95 42.63
N ASP A 394 7.03 -14.31 42.98
CA ASP A 394 5.74 -14.47 42.31
C ASP A 394 5.56 -13.56 41.08
N GLU A 395 6.55 -12.75 40.70
CA GLU A 395 6.45 -11.81 39.57
C GLU A 395 7.21 -12.27 38.31
N VAL A 396 8.10 -13.25 38.47
CA VAL A 396 8.91 -13.82 37.38
C VAL A 396 8.30 -15.16 36.95
N ARG A 397 8.06 -15.34 35.64
CA ARG A 397 7.30 -16.50 35.12
C ARG A 397 7.93 -17.15 33.91
N SER A 398 7.68 -18.45 33.74
CA SER A 398 8.23 -19.25 32.64
C SER A 398 7.52 -18.99 31.30
N SER A 399 6.29 -18.48 31.31
CA SER A 399 5.53 -18.13 30.11
C SER A 399 5.09 -16.65 30.04
N PRO A 400 4.91 -16.11 28.82
CA PRO A 400 4.35 -14.78 28.61
C PRO A 400 2.98 -14.56 29.26
N GLU A 401 2.10 -15.55 29.19
CA GLU A 401 0.74 -15.48 29.68
C GLU A 401 0.74 -15.30 31.20
N LEU A 402 1.48 -16.16 31.90
CA LEU A 402 1.61 -16.10 33.35
C LEU A 402 2.28 -14.80 33.80
N ALA A 403 3.30 -14.33 33.08
CA ALA A 403 3.93 -13.04 33.38
C ALA A 403 2.91 -11.88 33.31
N CYS A 404 2.03 -11.89 32.32
CA CYS A 404 0.98 -10.87 32.18
C CYS A 404 -0.12 -11.00 33.24
N GLU A 405 -0.51 -12.20 33.63
CA GLU A 405 -1.46 -12.45 34.72
C GLU A 405 -0.88 -12.05 36.09
N ASN A 406 0.42 -12.23 36.30
CA ASN A 406 1.04 -11.99 37.59
C ASN A 406 1.62 -10.60 37.78
N LEU A 407 1.56 -9.74 36.75
CA LEU A 407 1.85 -8.30 36.73
C LEU A 407 2.77 -7.81 37.86
N VAL A 408 3.98 -7.36 37.50
CA VAL A 408 4.91 -6.76 38.44
C VAL A 408 4.26 -5.59 39.16
N THR A 409 4.29 -5.64 40.48
CA THR A 409 3.69 -4.67 41.38
C THR A 409 4.74 -3.65 41.80
N ARG A 410 4.33 -2.38 41.84
CA ARG A 410 5.22 -1.24 42.12
C ARG A 410 5.01 -0.68 43.51
#